data_AF-A0A0L7RBM3-F1
#
_entry.id   AF-A0A0L7RBM3-F1
#
_cell.length_a   1.000
_cell.length_b   1.000
_cell.length_c   1.000
_cell.angle_alpha   90.00
_cell.angle_beta   90.00
_cell.angle_gamma   90.00
#
_symmetry.space_group_name_H-M   'P 1'
#
loop_
_entity.id
_entity.type
_entity.pdbx_description
1 polymer ?
#
loop_
_entity_poly.entity_id
_entity_poly.type
_entity_poly.pdbx_seq_one_letter_code
_entity_poly.pdbx_strand_id
1 'polypeptide(L)' 'MIPKSTQQQDVEDPVEEMLKKTGCMELHYQVQECIAETQDWRMCQEQVKRFRVCMDKYKKNREES' A
#
# COMPACT_ATOMS: atom_id res chain seq x y z
N MET A 1 -3.44 -3.03 -25.04
CA MET A 1 -2.81 -3.82 -23.95
C MET A 1 -1.35 -3.38 -23.89
N ILE A 2 -0.98 -2.60 -22.89
CA ILE A 2 0.41 -2.12 -22.75
C ILE A 2 1.25 -3.32 -22.29
N PRO A 3 2.27 -3.75 -23.06
CA PRO A 3 3.09 -4.89 -22.68
C PRO A 3 3.86 -4.51 -21.41
N LYS A 4 3.60 -5.22 -20.31
CA LYS A 4 4.33 -5.10 -19.06
C LYS A 4 5.74 -5.64 -19.35
N SER A 5 6.66 -4.71 -19.61
CA SER A 5 8.01 -5.00 -20.07
C SER A 5 8.74 -5.88 -19.05
N THR A 6 9.17 -7.03 -19.54
CA THR A 6 10.09 -7.98 -18.95
C THR A 6 11.33 -7.29 -18.40
N GLN A 7 11.45 -7.17 -17.07
CA GLN A 7 12.72 -7.26 -16.34
C GLN A 7 12.46 -7.93 -15.00
N GLN A 8 12.60 -9.25 -15.03
CA GLN A 8 12.68 -10.12 -13.88
C GLN A 8 14.08 -9.99 -13.28
N GLN A 9 14.30 -8.89 -12.56
CA GLN A 9 15.24 -8.89 -11.45
C GLN A 9 14.39 -9.07 -10.19
N ASP A 10 14.99 -9.65 -9.16
CA ASP A 10 14.47 -9.75 -7.79
C ASP A 10 14.37 -8.34 -7.15
N VAL A 11 13.75 -7.41 -7.86
CA VAL A 11 13.44 -6.06 -7.39
C VAL A 11 12.10 -6.18 -6.68
N GLU A 12 12.18 -6.31 -5.36
CA GLU A 12 11.02 -6.05 -4.50
C GLU A 12 10.31 -4.80 -5.01
N ASP A 13 8.99 -4.87 -5.17
CA ASP A 13 8.24 -3.77 -5.75
C ASP A 13 8.56 -2.50 -4.93
N PRO A 14 8.96 -1.40 -5.57
CA PRO A 14 9.36 -0.20 -4.83
C PRO A 14 8.26 0.30 -3.89
N VAL A 15 7.00 -0.05 -4.15
CA VAL A 15 5.87 0.17 -3.24
C VAL A 15 5.96 -0.75 -2.02
N GLU A 16 6.21 -2.05 -2.18
CA GLU A 16 6.38 -2.98 -1.05
C GLU A 16 7.56 -2.61 -0.16
N GLU A 17 8.71 -2.25 -0.76
CA GLU A 17 9.87 -1.71 -0.04
C GLU A 17 9.51 -0.47 0.78
N MET A 18 8.72 0.45 0.20
CA MET A 18 8.23 1.63 0.90
C MET A 18 7.25 1.25 2.01
N LEU A 19 6.33 0.32 1.77
CA LEU A 19 5.35 -0.13 2.76
C LEU A 19 6.02 -0.79 3.97
N LYS A 20 7.09 -1.58 3.74
CA LYS A 20 7.94 -2.14 4.81
C LYS A 20 8.62 -1.04 5.60
N LYS A 21 9.22 -0.03 4.94
CA LYS A 21 9.89 1.11 5.60
C LYS A 21 8.94 2.00 6.40
N THR A 22 7.69 2.12 5.95
CA THR A 22 6.66 2.95 6.63
C THR A 22 6.00 2.22 7.80
N GLY A 23 6.10 0.89 7.88
CA GLY A 23 5.37 0.07 8.85
C GLY A 23 3.87 -0.04 8.55
N CYS A 24 3.41 0.46 7.40
CA CYS A 24 2.00 0.44 7.00
C CYS A 24 1.62 -0.80 6.16
N MET A 25 2.52 -1.78 6.05
CA MET A 25 2.35 -2.99 5.23
C MET A 25 1.10 -3.79 5.61
N GLU A 26 0.84 -3.97 6.90
CA GLU A 26 -0.32 -4.76 7.35
C GLU A 26 -1.65 -4.11 6.99
N LEU A 27 -1.72 -2.78 7.02
CA LEU A 27 -2.90 -2.03 6.56
C LEU A 27 -3.07 -2.12 5.04
N HIS A 28 -1.99 -2.24 4.28
CA HIS A 28 -2.06 -2.49 2.85
C HIS A 28 -2.67 -3.87 2.56
N TYR A 29 -2.25 -4.91 3.27
CA TYR A 29 -2.83 -6.25 3.14
C TYR A 29 -4.31 -6.28 3.51
N GLN A 30 -4.73 -5.60 4.60
CA GLN A 30 -6.15 -5.50 4.96
C GLN A 30 -7.00 -4.84 3.86
N VAL A 31 -6.44 -3.85 3.15
CA VAL A 31 -7.12 -3.24 2.00
C VAL A 31 -7.20 -4.24 0.85
N GLN A 32 -6.13 -4.97 0.56
CA GLN A 32 -6.12 -5.99 -0.49
C GLN A 32 -7.11 -7.13 -0.21
N GLU A 33 -7.16 -7.62 1.04
CA GLU A 33 -8.10 -8.65 1.47
C GLU A 33 -9.54 -8.16 1.31
N CYS A 34 -9.86 -6.96 1.79
CA CYS A 34 -11.20 -6.41 1.65
C CYS A 34 -11.61 -6.24 0.17
N ILE A 35 -10.70 -5.78 -0.69
CA ILE A 35 -10.98 -5.65 -2.14
C ILE A 35 -11.12 -7.04 -2.78
N ALA A 36 -10.33 -8.03 -2.35
CA ALA A 36 -10.44 -9.40 -2.85
C ALA A 36 -11.77 -10.05 -2.47
N GLU A 37 -12.26 -9.81 -1.24
CA GLU A 37 -13.54 -10.31 -0.75
C GLU A 37 -14.74 -9.60 -1.38
N THR A 38 -14.72 -8.26 -1.40
CA THR A 38 -15.88 -7.46 -1.82
C THR A 38 -15.89 -7.19 -3.32
N GLN A 39 -14.73 -7.29 -4.00
CA GLN A 39 -14.51 -6.84 -5.37
C GLN A 39 -14.89 -5.36 -5.63
N ASP A 40 -15.17 -4.60 -4.57
CA ASP A 40 -15.53 -3.18 -4.64
C ASP A 40 -14.75 -2.40 -3.58
N TRP A 41 -13.73 -1.67 -4.03
CA TRP A 41 -12.90 -0.83 -3.18
C TRP A 41 -13.69 0.26 -2.44
N ARG A 42 -14.89 0.62 -2.91
CA ARG A 42 -15.76 1.59 -2.24
C ARG A 42 -16.30 1.05 -0.92
N MET A 43 -16.46 -0.26 -0.76
CA MET A 43 -16.86 -0.84 0.52
C MET A 43 -15.68 -0.92 1.51
N CYS A 44 -14.45 -0.87 0.99
CA CYS A 44 -13.22 -0.88 1.78
C CYS A 44 -12.76 0.51 2.25
N GLN A 45 -13.65 1.51 2.23
CA GLN A 45 -13.36 2.88 2.66
C GLN A 45 -12.71 2.95 4.04
N GLU A 46 -13.13 2.10 4.98
CA GLU A 46 -12.58 2.07 6.33
C GLU A 46 -11.10 1.65 6.33
N GLN A 47 -10.78 0.55 5.64
CA GLN A 47 -9.41 0.04 5.54
C GLN A 47 -8.50 1.04 4.81
N VAL A 48 -9.01 1.64 3.73
CA VAL A 48 -8.29 2.67 2.97
C VAL A 48 -8.03 3.92 3.84
N LYS A 49 -8.98 4.34 4.68
CA LYS A 49 -8.78 5.45 5.62
C LYS A 49 -7.70 5.13 6.65
N ARG A 50 -7.70 3.93 7.23
CA ARG A 50 -6.67 3.50 8.18
C ARG A 50 -5.28 3.50 7.54
N PHE A 51 -5.18 2.93 6.34
CA PHE A 51 -3.94 2.93 5.55
C PHE A 51 -3.43 4.36 5.28
N ARG A 52 -4.34 5.27 4.88
CA ARG A 52 -4.00 6.68 4.65
C ARG A 52 -3.48 7.36 5.92
N VAL A 53 -4.14 7.16 7.07
CA VAL A 53 -3.70 7.74 8.35
C VAL A 53 -2.29 7.27 8.72
N CYS A 54 -1.96 6.01 8.47
CA CYS A 54 -0.61 5.49 8.69
C CYS A 54 0.42 6.19 7.81
N MET A 55 0.12 6.35 6.51
CA MET A 55 1.00 7.05 5.58
C MET A 55 1.16 8.53 5.90
N ASP A 56 0.09 9.20 6.32
CA ASP A 56 0.15 10.61 6.73
C ASP A 56 1.01 10.79 7.99
N LYS A 57 0.96 9.86 8.94
CA LYS A 57 1.86 9.85 10.11
C LYS A 57 3.32 9.68 9.69
N TYR A 58 3.61 8.74 8.79
CA TYR A 58 4.98 8.55 8.29
C TYR A 58 5.51 9.80 7.60
N LYS A 59 4.69 10.45 6.76
CA LYS A 59 5.06 11.71 6.08
C LYS A 59 5.39 12.81 7.08
N LYS A 60 4.54 13.02 8.08
CA LYS A 60 4.79 14.00 9.15
C LYS A 60 6.09 13.73 9.89
N ASN A 61 6.34 12.48 10.30
CA ASN A 61 7.57 12.10 10.97
C ASN A 61 8.82 12.30 10.10
N ARG A 62 8.69 12.20 8.76
CA ARG A 62 9.77 12.45 7.80
C ARG A 62 10.01 13.93 7.53
N GLU A 63 9.00 14.78 7.69
CA GLU A 63 9.10 16.24 7.55
C GLU A 63 9.63 16.91 8.83
N GLU A 64 9.44 16.28 9.99
CA GLU A 64 9.92 16.77 11.29
C GLU A 64 11.36 16.31 11.64
N SER A 65 12.00 15.48 10.81
CA SER A 65 13.34 14.90 11.03
C SER A 65 14.39 15.42 10.07
#